data_AF-A0A2G1ZWR1-F1
#
_entry.id   AF-A0A2G1ZWR1-F1
#
_cell.length_a   1.000
_cell.length_b   1.000
_cell.length_c   1.000
_cell.angle_alpha   90.00
_cell.angle_beta   90.00
_cell.angle_gamma   90.00
#
_symmetry.space_group_name_H-M   'P 1'
#
loop_
_entity.id
_entity.type
_entity.pdbx_description
1 polymer ?
#
loop_
_entity_poly.entity_id
_entity_poly.type
_entity_poly.pdbx_seq_one_letter_code
_entity_poly.pdbx_strand_id
1 'polypeptide(L)'
;MKALIKASIILAVLHLLLVMGFIGWFVGTGHLDDRRMAELGAMVRETSQARNSREAAEQAVIDAELAATEAAENPPIPLTSDDRITRKLVASEADQQIIQRRRRELQDLQRTLQIERAQLDDERGEFLASKDVFEAARERVRQTEGAEQFQAALDTIATMKPDQAHSLLSETLMQGPNGYEIVIAYLDNLDGRKRAAILGKFEEADPVLAANLLELLRTRGVGATAAGP
;
A
#
# COMPACT_ATOMS: atom_id res chain seq x y z
N MET A 1 18.38 -27.17 -9.72
CA MET A 1 19.47 -26.19 -9.44
C MET A 1 19.94 -25.44 -10.69
N LYS A 2 20.37 -26.11 -11.78
CA LYS A 2 20.83 -25.44 -13.02
C LYS A 2 19.78 -24.51 -13.67
N ALA A 3 18.49 -24.86 -13.60
CA ALA A 3 17.40 -24.03 -14.13
C ALA A 3 17.20 -22.72 -13.36
N LEU A 4 17.30 -22.76 -12.02
CA LEU A 4 17.18 -21.57 -11.16
C LEU A 4 18.32 -20.58 -11.41
N ILE A 5 19.56 -21.08 -11.60
CA ILE A 5 20.73 -20.24 -11.91
C ILE A 5 20.57 -19.55 -13.28
N LYS A 6 20.02 -20.24 -14.29
CA LYS A 6 19.75 -19.61 -15.59
C LYS A 6 18.69 -18.53 -15.50
N ALA A 7 17.61 -18.78 -14.74
CA ALA A 7 16.55 -17.81 -14.53
C ALA A 7 17.07 -16.55 -13.81
N SER A 8 17.90 -16.69 -12.78
CA SER A 8 18.49 -15.54 -12.08
C SER A 8 19.43 -14.72 -12.95
N ILE A 9 20.23 -15.36 -13.81
CA ILE A 9 21.10 -14.64 -14.78
C ILE A 9 20.26 -13.85 -15.78
N ILE A 10 19.22 -14.46 -16.36
CA ILE A 10 18.33 -13.78 -17.31
C ILE A 10 17.67 -12.57 -16.64
N LEU A 11 17.19 -12.74 -15.41
CA LEU A 11 16.58 -11.66 -14.64
C LEU A 11 17.58 -10.53 -14.35
N ALA A 12 18.82 -10.85 -13.98
CA ALA A 12 19.86 -9.85 -13.74
C ALA A 12 20.21 -9.05 -15.01
N VAL A 13 20.30 -9.72 -16.17
CA VAL A 13 20.55 -9.05 -17.45
C VAL A 13 19.38 -8.15 -17.83
N LEU A 14 18.14 -8.58 -17.61
CA LEU A 14 16.95 -7.77 -17.87
C LEU A 14 16.95 -6.48 -17.02
N HIS A 15 17.27 -6.58 -15.73
CA HIS A 15 17.37 -5.40 -14.85
C HIS A 15 18.51 -4.47 -15.26
N LEU A 16 19.66 -5.01 -15.66
CA LEU A 16 20.78 -4.21 -16.17
C LEU A 16 20.36 -3.41 -17.41
N LEU A 17 19.67 -4.06 -18.36
CA LEU A 17 19.17 -3.40 -19.57
C LEU A 17 18.13 -2.32 -19.25
N LEU A 18 17.24 -2.57 -18.30
CA LEU A 18 16.28 -1.57 -17.81
C LEU A 18 17.00 -0.34 -17.22
N VAL A 19 18.00 -0.55 -16.37
CA VAL A 19 18.77 0.55 -15.76
C VAL A 19 19.53 1.34 -16.84
N MET A 20 20.17 0.66 -17.79
CA MET A 20 20.87 1.34 -18.90
C MET A 20 19.91 2.11 -19.81
N GLY A 21 18.74 1.53 -20.12
CA GLY A 21 17.70 2.21 -20.89
C GLY A 21 17.17 3.44 -20.18
N PHE A 22 16.96 3.35 -18.87
CA PHE A 22 16.52 4.48 -18.03
C PHE A 22 17.56 5.60 -18.00
N ILE A 23 18.84 5.27 -17.78
CA ILE A 23 19.94 6.25 -17.81
C ILE A 23 20.02 6.91 -19.21
N GLY A 24 19.94 6.11 -20.27
CA GLY A 24 19.97 6.61 -21.65
C GLY A 24 18.81 7.56 -21.96
N TRP A 25 17.60 7.28 -21.47
CA TRP A 25 16.44 8.16 -21.62
C TRP A 25 16.63 9.51 -20.90
N PHE A 26 17.21 9.49 -19.69
CA PHE A 26 17.50 10.71 -18.94
C PHE A 26 18.53 11.62 -19.63
N VAL A 27 19.57 11.02 -20.22
CA VAL A 27 20.57 11.76 -21.00
C VAL A 27 19.93 12.29 -22.30
N GLY A 28 19.17 11.46 -23.02
CA GLY A 28 18.54 11.84 -24.28
C GLY A 28 17.47 12.94 -24.18
N THR A 29 16.83 13.08 -23.02
CA THR A 29 15.81 14.12 -22.76
C THR A 29 16.37 15.39 -22.12
N GLY A 30 17.69 15.46 -21.87
CA GLY A 30 18.34 16.61 -21.24
C GLY A 30 18.05 16.76 -19.74
N HIS A 31 17.46 15.74 -19.10
CA HIS A 31 17.22 15.74 -17.64
C HIS A 31 18.53 15.50 -16.87
N LEU A 32 19.51 14.85 -17.50
CA LEU A 32 20.87 14.64 -17.01
C LEU A 32 21.86 15.37 -17.93
N ASP A 33 22.43 16.47 -17.42
CA ASP A 33 23.48 17.26 -18.07
C ASP A 33 24.84 17.00 -17.38
N ASP A 34 25.95 17.27 -18.06
CA ASP A 34 27.31 17.03 -17.57
C ASP A 34 27.57 17.70 -16.21
N ARG A 35 26.98 18.88 -16.00
CA ARG A 35 27.02 19.58 -14.72
C ARG A 35 26.33 18.79 -13.60
N ARG A 36 25.16 18.21 -13.86
CA ARG A 36 24.41 17.41 -12.88
C ARG A 36 25.12 16.10 -12.56
N MET A 37 25.76 15.48 -13.55
CA MET A 37 26.61 14.31 -13.35
C MET A 37 27.82 14.62 -12.46
N ALA A 38 28.44 15.79 -12.65
CA ALA A 38 29.53 16.25 -11.79
C ALA A 38 29.06 16.53 -10.35
N GLU A 39 27.89 17.16 -10.18
CA GLU A 39 27.28 17.42 -8.86
C GLU A 39 26.88 16.12 -8.13
N LEU A 40 26.26 15.16 -8.83
CA LEU A 40 25.98 13.82 -8.29
C LEU A 40 27.26 13.08 -7.92
N GLY A 41 28.28 13.12 -8.79
CA GLY A 41 29.58 12.53 -8.52
C GLY A 41 30.26 13.14 -7.29
N ALA A 42 30.12 14.44 -7.07
CA ALA A 42 30.60 15.12 -5.87
C ALA A 42 29.81 14.70 -4.62
N MET A 43 28.48 14.62 -4.71
CA MET A 43 27.61 14.24 -3.60
C MET A 43 27.79 12.77 -3.17
N VAL A 44 28.07 11.87 -4.10
CA VAL A 44 28.29 10.42 -3.84
C VAL A 44 29.73 10.13 -3.37
N ARG A 45 30.71 10.98 -3.74
CA ARG A 45 32.11 10.83 -3.29
C ARG A 45 32.32 11.22 -1.84
N GLU A 46 31.51 12.14 -1.31
CA GLU A 46 31.56 12.48 0.11
C GLU A 46 30.96 11.33 0.93
N THR A 47 31.80 10.64 1.69
CA THR A 47 31.33 9.57 2.58
C THR A 47 30.51 10.18 3.73
N SER A 48 29.54 9.44 4.27
CA SER A 48 28.78 9.87 5.46
C SER A 48 29.70 10.20 6.64
N GLN A 49 30.82 9.48 6.77
CA GLN A 49 31.83 9.75 7.78
C GLN A 49 32.53 11.10 7.56
N ALA A 50 32.90 11.44 6.32
CA ALA A 50 33.51 12.73 5.99
C ALA A 50 32.55 13.89 6.26
N ARG A 51 31.27 13.74 5.86
CA ARG A 51 30.22 14.72 6.14
C ARG A 51 29.99 14.94 7.63
N ASN A 52 29.77 13.87 8.39
CA ASN A 52 29.58 13.96 9.84
C ASN A 52 30.79 14.59 10.54
N SER A 53 32.01 14.33 10.06
CA SER A 53 33.22 14.94 10.63
C SER A 53 33.32 16.44 10.35
N ARG A 54 32.92 16.89 9.16
CA ARG A 54 32.86 18.32 8.81
C ARG A 54 31.77 19.01 9.64
N GLU A 55 30.57 18.45 9.67
CA GLU A 55 29.45 19.01 10.44
C GLU A 55 29.76 19.08 11.94
N ALA A 56 30.42 18.05 12.51
CA ALA A 56 30.86 18.09 13.89
C ALA A 56 31.95 19.15 14.13
N ALA A 57 32.86 19.37 13.18
CA ALA A 57 33.88 20.41 13.28
C ALA A 57 33.28 21.83 13.14
N GLU A 58 32.35 22.03 12.22
CA GLU A 58 31.59 23.27 12.06
C GLU A 58 30.77 23.57 13.31
N GLN A 59 30.08 22.55 13.85
CA GLN A 59 29.31 22.68 15.09
C GLN A 59 30.22 23.02 16.28
N ALA A 60 31.40 22.39 16.39
CA ALA A 60 32.35 22.70 17.45
C ALA A 60 32.88 24.14 17.38
N VAL A 61 33.06 24.69 16.17
CA VAL A 61 33.44 26.10 15.98
C VAL A 61 32.30 27.02 16.42
N ILE A 62 31.06 26.72 16.00
CA ILE A 62 29.86 27.47 16.39
C ILE A 62 29.67 27.45 17.91
N ASP A 63 29.78 26.28 18.53
CA ASP A 63 29.64 26.10 19.98
C ASP A 63 30.75 26.84 20.74
N ALA A 64 31.99 26.84 20.22
CA ALA A 64 33.10 27.57 20.82
C ALA A 64 32.93 29.09 20.71
N GLU A 65 32.43 29.58 19.58
CA GLU A 65 32.13 31.00 19.37
C GLU A 65 30.98 31.46 20.27
N LEU A 66 29.90 30.68 20.35
CA LEU A 66 28.79 30.91 21.28
C LEU A 66 29.26 30.95 22.73
N ALA A 67 30.04 29.96 23.17
CA ALA A 67 30.58 29.92 24.52
C ALA A 67 31.48 31.12 24.83
N ALA A 68 32.29 31.58 23.85
CA ALA A 68 33.12 32.78 24.00
C ALA A 68 32.27 34.06 24.10
N THR A 69 31.22 34.18 23.30
CA THR A 69 30.28 35.31 23.39
C THR A 69 29.52 35.32 24.72
N GLU A 70 29.02 34.18 25.18
CA GLU A 70 28.31 34.07 26.46
C GLU A 70 29.22 34.40 27.65
N ALA A 71 30.48 33.96 27.61
CA ALA A 71 31.47 34.28 28.65
C ALA A 71 31.85 35.77 28.67
N ALA A 72 31.86 36.43 27.51
CA ALA A 72 32.13 37.87 27.40
C ALA A 72 30.93 38.71 27.85
N GLU A 73 29.71 38.29 27.53
CA GLU A 73 28.47 39.00 27.89
C GLU A 73 28.08 38.80 29.36
N ASN A 74 28.42 37.65 29.96
CA ASN A 74 28.08 37.30 31.34
C ASN A 74 29.34 37.07 32.20
N PRO A 75 30.13 38.12 32.51
CA PRO A 75 31.26 37.97 33.42
C PRO A 75 30.74 37.45 34.78
N PRO A 76 31.46 36.53 35.44
CA PRO A 76 31.00 35.91 36.69
C PRO A 76 30.93 36.97 37.79
N ILE A 77 29.73 37.52 38.00
CA ILE A 77 29.45 38.42 39.11
C ILE A 77 29.59 37.59 40.38
N PRO A 78 30.47 37.97 41.34
CA PRO A 78 30.61 37.25 42.59
C PRO A 78 29.30 37.32 43.37
N LEU A 79 28.56 36.22 43.36
CA LEU A 79 27.28 36.11 44.05
C LEU A 79 27.49 36.14 45.55
N THR A 80 26.70 36.97 46.22
CA THR A 80 26.60 36.95 47.69
C THR A 80 26.03 35.61 48.16
N SER A 81 26.16 35.30 49.45
CA SER A 81 25.58 34.08 50.03
C SER A 81 24.07 33.99 49.80
N ASP A 82 23.37 35.12 49.87
CA ASP A 82 21.92 35.19 49.78
C ASP A 82 21.45 34.98 48.33
N ASP A 83 22.21 35.49 47.35
CA ASP A 83 21.95 35.25 45.92
C ASP A 83 22.10 33.77 45.57
N ARG A 84 23.07 33.07 46.18
CA ARG A 84 23.29 31.64 45.95
C ARG A 84 22.13 30.80 46.49
N ILE A 85 21.58 31.17 47.65
CA ILE A 85 20.42 30.50 48.24
C ILE A 85 19.19 30.72 47.36
N THR A 86 18.95 31.97 46.95
CA THR A 86 17.83 32.34 46.08
C THR A 86 17.88 31.59 44.75
N ARG A 87 19.06 31.51 44.10
CA ARG A 87 19.23 30.75 42.85
C ARG A 87 18.92 29.27 43.03
N LYS A 88 19.34 28.65 44.14
CA LYS A 88 19.05 27.24 44.41
C LYS A 88 17.55 27.00 44.63
N LEU A 89 16.88 27.90 45.34
CA LEU A 89 15.44 27.82 45.56
C LEU A 89 14.69 27.93 44.23
N VAL A 90 15.00 28.94 43.42
CA VAL A 90 14.40 29.15 42.09
C VAL A 90 14.66 27.96 41.16
N ALA A 91 15.89 27.45 41.14
CA ALA A 91 16.22 26.25 40.36
C ALA A 91 15.41 25.02 40.82
N SER A 92 15.30 24.82 42.14
CA SER A 92 14.50 23.72 42.69
C SER A 92 13.01 23.86 42.37
N GLU A 93 12.45 25.06 42.37
CA GLU A 93 11.05 25.31 41.99
C GLU A 93 10.83 25.06 40.49
N ALA A 94 11.74 25.53 39.65
CA ALA A 94 11.71 25.28 38.21
C ALA A 94 11.77 23.76 37.91
N ASP A 95 12.65 23.02 38.59
CA ASP A 95 12.75 21.57 38.46
C ASP A 95 11.45 20.86 38.85
N GLN A 96 10.80 21.30 39.94
CA GLN A 96 9.51 20.75 40.34
C GLN A 96 8.42 21.00 39.28
N GLN A 97 8.38 22.20 38.69
CA GLN A 97 7.45 22.52 37.61
C GLN A 97 7.70 21.67 36.36
N ILE A 98 8.98 21.45 36.00
CA ILE A 98 9.37 20.57 34.89
C ILE A 98 8.90 19.14 35.14
N ILE A 99 9.13 18.60 36.34
CA ILE A 99 8.70 17.25 36.71
C ILE A 99 7.17 17.14 36.65
N GLN A 100 6.43 18.12 37.17
CA GLN A 100 4.97 18.13 37.11
C GLN A 100 4.44 18.20 35.67
N ARG A 101 5.07 19.00 34.81
CA ARG A 101 4.75 19.06 33.38
C ARG A 101 5.00 17.71 32.71
N ARG A 102 6.18 17.12 32.89
CA ARG A 102 6.52 15.80 32.32
C ARG A 102 5.56 14.70 32.79
N ARG A 103 5.13 14.73 34.05
CA ARG A 103 4.13 13.78 34.58
C ARG A 103 2.78 13.92 33.88
N ARG A 104 2.31 15.14 33.63
CA ARG A 104 1.08 15.40 32.87
C ARG A 104 1.21 14.91 31.42
N GLU A 105 2.31 15.25 30.76
CA GLU A 105 2.59 14.80 29.39
C GLU A 105 2.63 13.26 29.30
N LEU A 106 3.27 12.58 30.26
CA LEU A 106 3.25 11.11 30.31
C LEU A 106 1.85 10.54 30.51
N GLN A 107 1.04 11.15 31.38
CA GLN A 107 -0.34 10.72 31.61
C GLN A 107 -1.20 10.93 30.36
N ASP A 108 -1.04 12.06 29.67
CA ASP A 108 -1.75 12.36 28.43
C ASP A 108 -1.34 11.38 27.31
N LEU A 109 -0.05 11.09 27.15
CA LEU A 109 0.45 10.08 26.21
C LEU A 109 -0.09 8.68 26.52
N GLN A 110 -0.11 8.27 27.80
CA GLN A 110 -0.69 7.00 28.21
C GLN A 110 -2.18 6.92 27.86
N ARG A 111 -2.92 8.01 28.07
CA ARG A 111 -4.34 8.09 27.73
C ARG A 111 -4.56 7.99 26.22
N THR A 112 -3.78 8.70 25.42
CA THR A 112 -3.84 8.62 23.96
C THR A 112 -3.56 7.21 23.46
N LEU A 113 -2.49 6.57 23.95
CA LEU A 113 -2.17 5.18 23.59
C LEU A 113 -3.27 4.18 23.97
N GLN A 114 -3.95 4.40 25.10
CA GLN A 114 -5.08 3.55 25.48
C GLN A 114 -6.28 3.71 24.53
N ILE A 115 -6.56 4.95 24.10
CA ILE A 115 -7.63 5.24 23.13
C ILE A 115 -7.29 4.62 21.77
N GLU A 116 -6.07 4.83 21.27
CA GLU A 116 -5.63 4.26 19.98
C GLU A 116 -5.67 2.73 20.00
N ARG A 117 -5.28 2.09 21.10
CA ARG A 117 -5.39 0.63 21.24
C ARG A 117 -6.83 0.15 21.17
N ALA A 118 -7.74 0.83 21.87
CA ALA A 118 -9.16 0.47 21.83
C ALA A 118 -9.73 0.62 20.40
N GLN A 119 -9.38 1.70 19.70
CA GLN A 119 -9.78 1.90 18.30
C GLN A 119 -9.25 0.80 17.38
N LEU A 120 -7.98 0.41 17.52
CA LEU A 120 -7.40 -0.68 16.74
C LEU A 120 -8.05 -2.03 17.03
N ASP A 121 -8.40 -2.30 18.30
CA ASP A 121 -9.10 -3.53 18.67
C ASP A 121 -10.51 -3.57 18.07
N ASP A 122 -11.22 -2.44 18.06
CA ASP A 122 -12.54 -2.30 17.43
C ASP A 122 -12.45 -2.50 15.90
N GLU A 123 -11.54 -1.78 15.22
CA GLU A 123 -11.29 -1.92 13.77
C GLU A 123 -10.92 -3.35 13.40
N ARG A 124 -10.08 -4.01 14.22
CA ARG A 124 -9.72 -5.41 14.02
C ARG A 124 -10.93 -6.33 14.18
N GLY A 125 -11.81 -6.06 15.13
CA GLY A 125 -13.06 -6.79 15.31
C GLY A 125 -13.96 -6.69 14.08
N GLU A 126 -14.16 -5.47 13.56
CA GLU A 126 -14.94 -5.21 12.35
C GLU A 126 -14.35 -5.88 11.11
N PHE A 127 -13.02 -5.83 10.96
CA PHE A 127 -12.31 -6.48 9.88
C PHE A 127 -12.49 -8.01 9.91
N LEU A 128 -12.34 -8.63 11.08
CA LEU A 128 -12.51 -10.08 11.24
C LEU A 128 -13.96 -10.50 10.94
N ALA A 129 -14.95 -9.74 11.42
CA ALA A 129 -16.35 -10.01 11.10
C ALA A 129 -16.63 -9.91 9.58
N SER A 130 -16.07 -8.88 8.93
CA SER A 130 -16.20 -8.70 7.48
C SER A 130 -15.54 -9.84 6.70
N LYS A 131 -14.37 -10.30 7.15
CA LYS A 131 -13.66 -11.45 6.58
C LYS A 131 -14.49 -12.73 6.71
N ASP A 132 -15.08 -12.99 7.87
CA ASP A 132 -15.90 -14.18 8.08
C ASP A 132 -17.14 -14.19 7.18
N VAL A 133 -17.81 -13.05 7.02
CA VAL A 133 -18.93 -12.87 6.09
C VAL A 133 -18.48 -13.14 4.65
N PHE A 134 -17.31 -12.62 4.26
CA PHE A 134 -16.73 -12.81 2.93
C PHE A 134 -16.40 -14.29 2.67
N GLU A 135 -15.69 -14.97 3.57
CA GLU A 135 -15.36 -16.39 3.43
C GLU A 135 -16.62 -17.26 3.40
N ALA A 136 -17.64 -16.93 4.21
CA ALA A 136 -18.93 -17.62 4.16
C ALA A 136 -19.67 -17.40 2.82
N ALA A 137 -19.55 -16.22 2.21
CA ALA A 137 -20.10 -15.96 0.88
C ALA A 137 -19.35 -16.74 -0.20
N ARG A 138 -18.02 -16.75 -0.14
CA ARG A 138 -17.16 -17.52 -1.05
C ARG A 138 -17.45 -19.01 -0.98
N GLU A 139 -17.65 -19.54 0.23
CA GLU A 139 -17.99 -20.95 0.42
C GLU A 139 -19.36 -21.29 -0.17
N ARG A 140 -20.37 -20.42 0.00
CA ARG A 140 -21.69 -20.58 -0.64
C ARG A 140 -21.60 -20.60 -2.16
N VAL A 141 -20.78 -19.73 -2.75
CA VAL A 141 -20.53 -19.72 -4.20
C VAL A 141 -19.88 -21.04 -4.62
N ARG A 142 -18.83 -21.48 -3.90
CA ARG A 142 -18.14 -22.75 -4.19
C ARG A 142 -19.06 -23.96 -4.10
N GLN A 143 -19.94 -24.01 -3.10
CA GLN A 143 -20.92 -25.10 -2.97
C GLN A 143 -21.95 -25.10 -4.09
N THR A 144 -22.36 -23.91 -4.55
CA THR A 144 -23.33 -23.78 -5.64
C THR A 144 -22.71 -24.14 -7.00
N GLU A 145 -21.50 -23.64 -7.29
CA GLU A 145 -20.77 -23.94 -8.53
C GLU A 145 -20.22 -25.38 -8.56
N GLY A 146 -19.89 -25.94 -7.40
CA GLY A 146 -19.45 -27.33 -7.25
C GLY A 146 -20.58 -28.35 -7.21
N ALA A 147 -21.84 -27.92 -7.16
CA ALA A 147 -22.98 -28.83 -7.13
C ALA A 147 -23.09 -29.62 -8.44
N GLU A 148 -23.40 -30.92 -8.35
CA GLU A 148 -23.56 -31.79 -9.53
C GLU A 148 -24.57 -31.24 -10.53
N GLN A 149 -25.62 -30.56 -10.04
CA GLN A 149 -26.64 -29.92 -10.87
C GLN A 149 -26.08 -28.76 -11.70
N PHE A 150 -25.17 -27.96 -11.13
CA PHE A 150 -24.51 -26.87 -11.85
C PHE A 150 -23.59 -27.42 -12.94
N GLN A 151 -22.79 -28.43 -12.62
CA GLN A 151 -21.90 -29.07 -13.60
C GLN A 151 -22.68 -29.71 -14.75
N ALA A 152 -23.78 -30.41 -14.44
CA ALA A 152 -24.65 -30.99 -15.47
C ALA A 152 -25.30 -29.92 -16.37
N ALA A 153 -25.74 -28.79 -15.80
CA ALA A 153 -26.26 -27.67 -16.56
C ALA A 153 -25.17 -27.01 -17.43
N LEU A 154 -23.96 -26.84 -16.88
CA LEU A 154 -22.81 -26.30 -17.59
C LEU A 154 -22.42 -27.19 -18.79
N ASP A 155 -22.33 -28.51 -18.59
CA ASP A 155 -22.04 -29.47 -19.65
C ASP A 155 -23.10 -29.42 -20.76
N THR A 156 -24.38 -29.30 -20.35
CA THR A 156 -25.49 -29.12 -21.30
C THR A 156 -25.27 -27.87 -22.13
N ILE A 157 -25.04 -26.71 -21.50
CA ILE A 157 -24.80 -25.43 -22.18
C ILE A 157 -23.56 -25.50 -23.10
N ALA A 158 -22.49 -26.17 -22.68
CA ALA A 158 -21.25 -26.30 -23.45
C ALA A 158 -21.46 -27.04 -24.80
N THR A 159 -22.38 -28.01 -24.82
CA THR A 159 -22.71 -28.78 -26.03
C THR A 159 -23.69 -28.07 -26.97
N MET A 160 -24.46 -27.09 -26.48
CA MET A 160 -25.44 -26.34 -27.28
C MET A 160 -24.77 -25.47 -28.35
N LYS A 161 -25.54 -25.13 -29.39
CA LYS A 161 -25.16 -24.09 -30.36
C LYS A 161 -25.25 -22.70 -29.70
N PRO A 162 -24.41 -21.72 -30.10
CA PRO A 162 -24.42 -20.39 -29.48
C PRO A 162 -25.79 -19.71 -29.43
N ASP A 163 -26.59 -19.80 -30.51
CA ASP A 163 -27.95 -19.21 -30.54
C ASP A 163 -28.90 -19.81 -29.50
N GLN A 164 -28.80 -21.13 -29.28
CA GLN A 164 -29.65 -21.84 -28.32
C GLN A 164 -29.22 -21.56 -26.88
N ALA A 165 -27.91 -21.53 -26.63
CA ALA A 165 -27.36 -21.15 -25.33
C ALA A 165 -27.72 -19.70 -24.98
N HIS A 166 -27.63 -18.77 -25.94
CA HIS A 166 -28.10 -17.39 -25.78
C HIS A 166 -29.57 -17.35 -25.35
N SER A 167 -30.47 -18.03 -26.07
CA SER A 167 -31.90 -18.04 -25.73
C SER A 167 -32.16 -18.57 -24.32
N LEU A 168 -31.48 -19.65 -23.91
CA LEU A 168 -31.64 -20.23 -22.57
C LEU A 168 -31.11 -19.29 -21.47
N LEU A 169 -29.94 -18.68 -21.69
CA LEU A 169 -29.34 -17.75 -20.73
C LEU A 169 -30.16 -16.46 -20.64
N SER A 170 -30.71 -15.96 -21.74
CA SER A 170 -31.63 -14.81 -21.74
C SER A 170 -32.90 -15.09 -20.93
N GLU A 171 -33.47 -16.29 -21.04
CA GLU A 171 -34.61 -16.68 -20.19
C GLU A 171 -34.22 -16.74 -18.71
N THR A 172 -33.01 -17.23 -18.42
CA THR A 172 -32.46 -17.28 -17.06
C THR A 172 -32.30 -15.88 -16.46
N LEU A 173 -31.87 -14.90 -17.26
CA LEU A 173 -31.79 -13.49 -16.87
C LEU A 173 -33.18 -12.92 -16.50
N MET A 174 -34.22 -13.31 -17.24
CA MET A 174 -35.57 -12.75 -17.06
C MET A 174 -36.37 -13.41 -15.93
N GLN A 175 -36.21 -14.73 -15.73
CA GLN A 175 -37.06 -15.49 -14.81
C GLN A 175 -36.49 -15.63 -13.39
N GLY A 176 -35.17 -15.52 -13.21
CA GLY A 176 -34.50 -15.82 -11.94
C GLY A 176 -34.25 -14.56 -11.09
N PRO A 177 -34.49 -14.59 -9.75
CA PRO A 177 -34.12 -13.48 -8.85
C PRO A 177 -32.61 -13.18 -8.87
N ASN A 178 -31.78 -14.16 -9.25
CA ASN A 178 -30.33 -14.05 -9.40
C ASN A 178 -29.87 -14.36 -10.83
N GLY A 179 -30.71 -14.05 -11.83
CA GLY A 179 -30.46 -14.42 -13.23
C GLY A 179 -29.07 -14.01 -13.73
N TYR A 180 -28.65 -12.78 -13.42
CA TYR A 180 -27.31 -12.28 -13.78
C TYR A 180 -26.18 -13.12 -13.19
N GLU A 181 -26.21 -13.39 -11.87
CA GLU A 181 -25.17 -14.13 -11.18
C GLU A 181 -24.99 -15.54 -11.76
N ILE A 182 -26.12 -16.20 -12.07
CA ILE A 182 -26.18 -17.55 -12.65
C ILE A 182 -25.61 -17.54 -14.07
N VAL A 183 -26.04 -16.61 -14.92
CA VAL A 183 -25.54 -16.52 -16.30
C VAL A 183 -24.05 -16.26 -16.33
N ILE A 184 -23.56 -15.34 -15.49
CA ILE A 184 -22.12 -15.08 -15.39
C ILE A 184 -21.39 -16.33 -14.89
N ALA A 185 -21.96 -17.10 -13.96
CA ALA A 185 -21.34 -18.32 -13.44
C ALA A 185 -21.12 -19.35 -14.56
N TYR A 186 -22.14 -19.55 -15.39
CA TYR A 186 -22.01 -20.41 -16.56
C TYR A 186 -21.01 -19.86 -17.58
N LEU A 187 -21.09 -18.57 -17.92
CA LEU A 187 -20.19 -17.96 -18.89
C LEU A 187 -18.72 -18.02 -18.45
N ASP A 188 -18.43 -17.79 -17.17
CA ASP A 188 -17.07 -17.82 -16.62
C ASP A 188 -16.44 -19.23 -16.69
N ASN A 189 -17.24 -20.26 -16.41
CA ASN A 189 -16.82 -21.66 -16.44
C ASN A 189 -16.79 -22.29 -17.85
N LEU A 190 -17.26 -21.59 -18.89
CA LEU A 190 -17.15 -22.04 -20.28
C LEU A 190 -15.75 -21.79 -20.86
N ASP A 191 -15.36 -22.62 -21.83
CA ASP A 191 -14.17 -22.36 -22.65
C ASP A 191 -14.24 -20.98 -23.33
N GLY A 192 -13.10 -20.29 -23.42
CA GLY A 192 -13.03 -18.92 -23.92
C GLY A 192 -13.63 -18.74 -25.31
N ARG A 193 -13.48 -19.73 -26.21
CA ARG A 193 -14.05 -19.66 -27.57
C ARG A 193 -15.57 -19.78 -27.55
N LYS A 194 -16.11 -20.69 -26.73
CA LYS A 194 -17.56 -20.90 -26.58
C LYS A 194 -18.22 -19.69 -25.91
N ARG A 195 -17.62 -19.18 -24.83
CA ARG A 195 -18.05 -17.95 -24.16
C ARG A 195 -18.11 -16.77 -25.14
N ALA A 196 -17.05 -16.54 -25.91
CA ALA A 196 -17.01 -15.44 -26.88
C ALA A 196 -18.10 -15.57 -27.95
N ALA A 197 -18.34 -16.78 -28.48
CA ALA A 197 -19.39 -17.01 -29.46
C ALA A 197 -20.80 -16.74 -28.91
N ILE A 198 -21.07 -17.08 -27.64
CA ILE A 198 -22.35 -16.79 -26.98
C ILE A 198 -22.50 -15.30 -26.69
N LEU A 199 -21.44 -14.64 -26.19
CA LEU A 199 -21.45 -13.19 -25.96
C LEU A 199 -21.68 -12.40 -27.26
N GLY A 200 -21.14 -12.86 -28.39
CA GLY A 200 -21.46 -12.28 -29.70
C GLY A 200 -22.95 -12.33 -30.05
N LYS A 201 -23.68 -13.35 -29.59
CA LYS A 201 -25.14 -13.43 -29.74
C LYS A 201 -25.89 -12.47 -28.84
N PHE A 202 -25.40 -12.25 -27.63
CA PHE A 202 -25.91 -11.16 -26.79
C PHE A 202 -25.63 -9.80 -27.42
N GLU A 203 -24.44 -9.58 -28.00
CA GLU A 203 -24.08 -8.30 -28.66
C GLU A 203 -24.95 -8.03 -29.89
N GLU A 204 -25.21 -9.05 -30.72
CA GLU A 204 -26.11 -8.95 -31.88
C GLU A 204 -27.54 -8.56 -31.47
N ALA A 205 -28.03 -9.05 -30.33
CA ALA A 205 -29.40 -8.82 -29.85
C ALA A 205 -29.55 -7.54 -29.00
N ASP A 206 -28.64 -7.32 -28.06
CA ASP A 206 -28.58 -6.18 -27.14
C ASP A 206 -27.11 -5.87 -26.76
N PRO A 207 -26.47 -4.90 -27.46
CA PRO A 207 -25.09 -4.51 -27.20
C PRO A 207 -24.85 -4.00 -25.77
N VAL A 208 -25.85 -3.36 -25.14
CA VAL A 208 -25.71 -2.80 -23.80
C VAL A 208 -25.69 -3.92 -22.76
N LEU A 209 -26.58 -4.91 -22.91
CA LEU A 209 -26.57 -6.09 -22.07
C LEU A 209 -25.26 -6.87 -22.20
N ALA A 210 -24.76 -7.07 -23.42
CA ALA A 210 -23.50 -7.76 -23.66
C ALA A 210 -22.32 -7.06 -22.98
N ALA A 211 -22.25 -5.72 -23.07
CA ALA A 211 -21.22 -4.92 -22.40
C ALA A 211 -21.31 -5.06 -20.87
N ASN A 212 -22.52 -5.05 -20.30
CA ASN A 212 -22.72 -5.25 -18.87
C ASN A 212 -22.27 -6.64 -18.41
N LEU A 213 -22.62 -7.70 -19.17
CA LEU A 213 -22.18 -9.07 -18.87
C LEU A 213 -20.65 -9.19 -18.93
N LEU A 214 -20.01 -8.53 -19.89
CA LEU A 214 -18.55 -8.51 -20.01
C LEU A 214 -17.89 -7.80 -18.82
N GLU A 215 -18.44 -6.67 -18.39
CA GLU A 215 -17.92 -5.93 -17.22
C GLU A 215 -18.10 -6.72 -15.92
N LEU A 216 -19.22 -7.44 -15.77
CA LEU A 216 -19.44 -8.31 -14.63
C LEU A 216 -18.49 -9.53 -14.65
N LEU A 217 -18.21 -10.12 -15.82
CA LEU A 217 -17.18 -11.16 -15.96
C LEU A 217 -15.78 -10.63 -15.60
N ARG A 218 -15.44 -9.41 -16.01
CA ARG A 218 -14.16 -8.76 -15.68
C ARG A 218 -14.00 -8.55 -14.17
N THR A 219 -15.07 -8.17 -13.48
CA THR A 219 -15.04 -7.83 -12.06
C THR A 219 -15.20 -9.03 -11.13
N ARG A 220 -15.77 -10.16 -11.60
CA ARG A 220 -15.95 -11.41 -10.84
C ARG A 220 -14.66 -11.97 -10.23
N GLY A 221 -13.50 -11.66 -10.80
CA GLY A 221 -12.18 -12.04 -10.26
C GLY A 221 -11.37 -10.91 -9.60
N VAL A 222 -11.77 -9.64 -9.76
CA VAL A 222 -10.99 -8.47 -9.28
C VAL A 222 -11.47 -8.00 -7.90
N GLY A 223 -12.75 -8.22 -7.55
CA GLY A 223 -13.26 -7.91 -6.22
C GLY A 223 -12.58 -8.68 -5.08
N ALA A 224 -12.01 -9.85 -5.37
CA ALA A 224 -11.24 -10.64 -4.40
C ALA A 224 -9.80 -10.14 -4.20
N THR A 225 -9.28 -9.29 -5.09
CA THR A 225 -7.87 -8.83 -5.10
C THR A 225 -7.73 -7.35 -4.79
N ALA A 226 -8.79 -6.54 -4.98
CA ALA A 226 -8.79 -5.11 -4.67
C ALA A 226 -8.97 -4.80 -3.16
N ALA A 227 -9.23 -5.81 -2.32
CA ALA A 227 -9.41 -5.69 -0.86
C ALA A 227 -8.15 -6.01 -0.03
N GLY A 228 -6.96 -5.68 -0.56
CA GLY A 228 -5.70 -5.71 0.19
C GLY A 228 -4.82 -6.94 -0.06
N PRO A 229 -3.52 -6.87 0.27
CA PRO A 229 -3.03 -6.50 1.60
C PRO A 229 -3.06 -5.01 1.91
#